data_AF-A0A820X072-F1
#
_entry.id   AF-A0A820X072-F1
#
_cell.length_a   1.000
_cell.length_b   1.000
_cell.length_c   1.000
_cell.angle_alpha   90.00
_cell.angle_beta   90.00
_cell.angle_gamma   90.00
#
_symmetry.space_group_name_H-M   'P 1'
#
loop_
_entity.id
_entity.type
_entity.pdbx_description
1 polymer ?
#
loop_
_entity_poly.entity_id
_entity_poly.type
_entity_poly.pdbx_seq_one_letter_code
_entity_poly.pdbx_strand_id
1 'polypeptide(L)'
;RKCIEFALKAKPIKRYIPVKKSQLKVWWFVTSPPFEYAIFSLIMINTVVLAMKYHNQPDSYSKALDYLNIVFTAIFGLEFILKMAAFHVKV
;
A
#
# COMPACT_ATOMS: atom_id res chain seq x y z
N ARG A 1 -22.12 29.65 -10.73
CA ARG A 1 -21.74 30.23 -9.41
C ARG A 1 -20.73 29.35 -8.64
N LYS A 2 -20.90 28.02 -8.58
CA LYS A 2 -19.98 27.10 -7.85
C LYS A 2 -18.51 27.11 -8.31
N CYS A 3 -18.22 27.22 -9.62
CA CYS A 3 -16.83 27.27 -10.11
C CYS A 3 -16.08 28.55 -9.70
N ILE A 4 -16.79 29.68 -9.64
CA ILE A 4 -16.22 30.98 -9.22
C ILE A 4 -15.85 30.91 -7.73
N GLU A 5 -16.71 30.31 -6.92
CA GLU A 5 -16.48 30.17 -5.48
C GLU A 5 -15.33 29.19 -5.17
N PHE A 6 -15.20 28.12 -5.96
CA PHE A 6 -14.05 27.21 -5.88
C PHE A 6 -12.75 27.93 -6.26
N ALA A 7 -12.73 28.67 -7.37
CA ALA A 7 -11.56 29.41 -7.81
C ALA A 7 -11.07 30.43 -6.76
N LEU A 8 -11.99 31.11 -6.07
CA LEU A 8 -11.67 32.08 -5.03
C LEU A 8 -11.19 31.45 -3.71
N LYS A 9 -11.58 30.20 -3.41
CA LYS A 9 -11.27 29.51 -2.14
C LYS A 9 -10.20 28.41 -2.26
N ALA A 10 -9.81 28.03 -3.48
CA ALA A 10 -8.86 26.95 -3.70
C ALA A 10 -7.49 27.29 -3.09
N LYS A 11 -6.95 26.37 -2.28
CA LYS A 11 -5.61 26.44 -1.72
C LYS A 11 -4.68 25.50 -2.49
N PRO A 12 -3.38 25.84 -2.65
CA PRO A 12 -2.44 24.98 -3.33
C PRO A 12 -2.31 23.63 -2.61
N ILE A 13 -2.36 22.55 -3.38
CA ILE A 13 -2.14 21.19 -2.88
C ILE A 13 -0.64 20.97 -2.76
N LYS A 14 -0.17 20.55 -1.58
CA LYS A 14 1.24 20.19 -1.38
C LYS A 14 1.52 18.88 -2.13
N ARG A 15 2.27 18.95 -3.22
CA ARG A 15 2.74 17.77 -3.97
C ARG A 15 4.21 17.52 -3.64
N TYR A 16 4.53 16.34 -3.14
CA TYR A 16 5.91 15.95 -2.86
C TYR A 16 6.62 15.56 -4.15
N ILE A 17 7.67 16.29 -4.55
CA ILE A 17 8.49 16.00 -5.73
C ILE A 17 9.93 15.74 -5.23
N PRO A 18 10.42 14.50 -5.25
CA PRO A 18 11.77 14.18 -4.78
C PRO A 18 12.84 14.75 -5.72
N VAL A 19 13.88 15.37 -5.14
CA VAL A 19 14.99 16.02 -5.88
C VAL A 19 16.09 15.02 -6.29
N LYS A 20 16.26 13.92 -5.53
CA LYS A 20 17.29 12.91 -5.77
C LYS A 20 16.83 11.87 -6.81
N LYS A 21 17.71 11.52 -7.76
CA LYS A 21 17.41 10.56 -8.86
C LYS A 21 16.98 9.18 -8.39
N SER A 22 17.59 8.63 -7.33
CA SER A 22 17.21 7.32 -6.76
C SER A 22 15.82 7.36 -6.15
N GLN A 23 15.54 8.42 -5.40
CA GLN A 23 14.27 8.63 -4.71
C GLN A 23 13.12 8.90 -5.69
N LEU A 24 13.40 9.57 -6.81
CA LEU A 24 12.44 9.79 -7.89
C LEU A 24 12.01 8.49 -8.57
N LYS A 25 12.94 7.54 -8.79
CA LYS A 25 12.59 6.22 -9.34
C LYS A 25 11.67 5.44 -8.38
N VAL A 26 12.00 5.43 -7.09
CA VAL A 26 11.18 4.75 -6.06
C VAL A 26 9.81 5.41 -5.94
N TRP A 27 9.76 6.76 -5.93
CA TRP A 27 8.50 7.50 -5.89
C TRP A 27 7.61 7.23 -7.10
N TRP A 28 8.16 7.23 -8.31
CA TRP A 28 7.42 6.89 -9.53
C TRP A 28 6.87 5.47 -9.51
N PHE A 29 7.63 4.51 -8.96
CA PHE A 29 7.18 3.13 -8.82
C PHE A 29 6.04 3.00 -7.80
N VAL A 30 6.19 3.62 -6.63
CA VAL A 30 5.22 3.55 -5.52
C VAL A 30 3.92 4.31 -5.83
N THR A 31 3.98 5.40 -6.60
CA THR A 31 2.80 6.17 -7.04
C THR A 31 2.18 5.61 -8.33
N SER A 32 2.69 4.48 -8.84
CA SER A 32 2.12 3.90 -10.06
C SER A 32 0.76 3.24 -9.79
N PRO A 33 -0.25 3.44 -10.65
CA PRO A 33 -1.55 2.77 -10.55
C PRO A 33 -1.48 1.23 -10.40
N PRO A 34 -0.63 0.49 -11.15
CA PRO A 34 -0.55 -0.96 -10.97
C PRO A 34 -0.05 -1.38 -9.59
N PHE A 35 0.84 -0.58 -8.97
CA PHE A 35 1.28 -0.84 -7.60
C PHE A 35 0.12 -0.65 -6.61
N GLU A 36 -0.69 0.41 -6.77
CA GLU A 36 -1.88 0.61 -5.95
C GLU A 36 -2.87 -0.57 -6.06
N TYR A 37 -3.16 -1.02 -7.29
CA TYR A 37 -4.03 -2.19 -7.50
C TYR A 37 -3.45 -3.48 -6.91
N ALA A 38 -2.13 -3.67 -6.95
CA ALA A 38 -1.48 -4.82 -6.33
C ALA A 38 -1.69 -4.83 -4.81
N ILE A 39 -1.52 -3.69 -4.14
CA ILE A 39 -1.75 -3.55 -2.70
C ILE A 39 -3.22 -3.80 -2.34
N PHE A 40 -4.17 -3.21 -3.09
CA PHE A 40 -5.59 -3.47 -2.87
C PHE A 40 -5.93 -4.97 -3.03
N SER A 41 -5.35 -5.63 -4.02
CA SER A 41 -5.55 -7.06 -4.26
C SER A 41 -4.98 -7.90 -3.12
N LEU A 42 -3.79 -7.56 -2.61
CA LEU A 42 -3.16 -8.22 -1.46
C LEU A 42 -3.99 -8.08 -0.18
N ILE A 43 -4.60 -6.92 0.06
CA ILE A 43 -5.51 -6.71 1.20
C ILE A 43 -6.71 -7.65 1.09
N MET A 44 -7.31 -7.74 -0.11
CA MET A 44 -8.47 -8.60 -0.36
C MET A 44 -8.14 -10.09 -0.20
N ILE A 45 -6.96 -10.52 -0.68
CA ILE A 45 -6.55 -11.92 -0.53
C ILE A 45 -6.28 -12.24 0.94
N ASN A 46 -5.62 -11.35 1.69
CA ASN A 46 -5.36 -11.55 3.12
C ASN A 46 -6.65 -11.65 3.95
N THR A 47 -7.67 -10.83 3.65
CA THR A 47 -8.97 -10.92 4.34
C THR A 47 -9.71 -12.23 3.99
N VAL A 48 -9.65 -12.70 2.75
CA VAL A 48 -10.21 -14.00 2.35
C VAL A 48 -9.47 -15.15 3.05
N VAL A 49 -8.13 -15.11 3.11
CA VAL A 49 -7.31 -16.12 3.80
C VAL A 49 -7.66 -16.21 5.28
N LEU A 50 -7.89 -15.08 5.94
CA LEU A 50 -8.37 -15.05 7.32
C LEU A 50 -9.79 -15.63 7.45
N ALA A 51 -10.69 -15.31 6.51
CA ALA A 51 -12.07 -15.81 6.51
C ALA A 51 -12.19 -17.31 6.21
N MET A 52 -11.20 -17.91 5.54
CA MET A 52 -11.16 -19.34 5.25
C MET A 52 -10.81 -20.22 6.46
N LYS A 53 -10.37 -19.65 7.59
CA LYS A 53 -10.14 -20.44 8.81
C LYS A 53 -11.45 -21.03 9.32
N TYR A 54 -11.47 -22.34 9.56
CA TYR A 54 -12.66 -23.05 10.04
C TYR A 54 -12.32 -24.03 11.18
N HIS A 55 -13.36 -24.44 11.93
CA HIS A 55 -13.21 -25.32 13.08
C HIS A 55 -12.94 -26.77 12.64
N ASN A 56 -12.00 -27.46 13.28
CA ASN A 56 -11.48 -28.79 12.88
C ASN A 56 -10.74 -28.83 11.53
N GLN A 57 -10.02 -27.76 11.20
CA GLN A 57 -9.12 -27.77 10.04
C GLN A 57 -7.91 -28.72 10.23
N PRO A 58 -7.48 -29.43 9.19
CA PRO A 58 -6.32 -30.32 9.27
C PRO A 58 -5.02 -29.51 9.46
N ASP A 59 -4.05 -30.08 10.18
CA ASP A 59 -2.80 -29.38 10.54
C ASP A 59 -2.02 -28.84 9.32
N SER A 60 -2.05 -29.58 8.21
CA SER A 60 -1.40 -29.14 6.96
C SER A 60 -2.05 -27.87 6.40
N TYR A 61 -3.38 -27.75 6.47
CA TYR A 61 -4.11 -26.58 6.00
C TYR A 61 -3.87 -25.37 6.91
N SER A 62 -3.88 -25.57 8.24
CA SER A 62 -3.57 -24.50 9.19
C SER A 62 -2.15 -23.93 8.95
N LYS A 63 -1.16 -24.80 8.74
CA LYS A 63 0.22 -24.38 8.45
C LYS A 63 0.33 -23.60 7.13
N ALA A 64 -0.41 -24.00 6.10
CA ALA A 64 -0.43 -23.28 4.83
C ALA A 64 -1.04 -21.86 4.99
N LEU A 65 -2.15 -21.74 5.71
CA LEU A 65 -2.78 -20.44 5.99
C LEU A 65 -1.89 -19.52 6.83
N ASP A 66 -1.19 -20.07 7.83
CA ASP A 66 -0.27 -19.26 8.65
C ASP A 66 0.96 -18.79 7.86
N TYR A 67 1.48 -19.63 6.95
CA TYR A 67 2.55 -19.22 6.03
C TYR A 67 2.10 -18.07 5.11
N LEU A 68 0.89 -18.17 4.55
CA LEU A 68 0.31 -17.10 3.73
C LEU A 68 0.17 -15.79 4.53
N ASN A 69 -0.31 -15.83 5.77
CA ASN A 69 -0.42 -14.65 6.63
C ASN A 69 0.95 -13.99 6.91
N ILE A 70 1.99 -14.79 7.15
CA ILE A 70 3.37 -14.29 7.31
C ILE A 70 3.86 -13.63 6.03
N VAL A 71 3.62 -14.24 4.87
CA VAL A 71 4.02 -13.68 3.56
C VAL A 71 3.29 -12.36 3.31
N PHE A 72 1.98 -12.28 3.54
CA PHE A 72 1.26 -11.01 3.39
C PHE A 72 1.80 -9.93 4.33
N THR A 73 2.06 -10.28 5.59
CA THR A 73 2.64 -9.35 6.57
C THR A 73 4.00 -8.82 6.10
N ALA A 74 4.86 -9.69 5.56
CA ALA A 74 6.16 -9.28 5.03
C ALA A 74 6.03 -8.36 3.80
N ILE A 75 5.08 -8.64 2.90
CA ILE A 75 4.83 -7.80 1.72
C ILE A 75 4.32 -6.42 2.12
N PHE A 76 3.38 -6.33 3.09
CA PHE A 76 2.92 -5.05 3.63
C PHE A 76 4.04 -4.29 4.34
N GLY A 77 4.90 -4.98 5.10
CA GLY A 77 6.06 -4.37 5.73
C GLY A 77 7.05 -3.79 4.71
N LEU A 78 7.30 -4.52 3.61
CA LEU A 78 8.17 -4.07 2.53
C LEU A 78 7.56 -2.88 1.77
N GLU A 79 6.25 -2.90 1.52
CA GLU A 79 5.52 -1.76 0.96
C GLU A 79 5.65 -0.51 1.83
N PHE A 80 5.50 -0.65 3.15
CA PHE A 80 5.66 0.44 4.10
C PHE A 80 7.07 1.04 4.04
N ILE A 81 8.11 0.19 4.01
CA ILE A 81 9.51 0.64 3.89
C ILE A 81 9.75 1.36 2.56
N LEU A 82 9.21 0.84 1.45
CA LEU A 82 9.32 1.48 0.14
C LEU A 82 8.64 2.86 0.12
N LYS A 83 7.47 3.00 0.74
CA LYS A 83 6.79 4.29 0.91
C LYS A 83 7.61 5.26 1.77
N MET A 84 8.18 4.80 2.89
CA MET A 84 9.07 5.62 3.72
C MET A 84 10.33 6.08 2.96
N ALA A 85 10.90 5.22 2.11
CA ALA A 85 12.04 5.59 1.28
C ALA A 85 11.66 6.58 0.15
N ALA A 86 10.45 6.44 -0.41
CA ALA A 86 9.92 7.34 -1.44
C ALA A 86 9.64 8.75 -0.89
N PHE A 87 8.96 8.83 0.26
CA PHE A 87 8.64 10.08 0.95
C PHE A 87 9.69 10.31 2.03
N HIS A 88 10.83 10.94 1.71
CA HIS A 88 11.87 11.29 2.69
C HIS A 88 11.21 11.89 3.93
N VAL A 89 11.13 11.10 4.99
CA VAL A 89 10.58 11.53 6.27
C VAL A 89 11.50 12.63 6.75
N LYS A 90 11.06 13.89 6.63
CA LYS A 90 11.62 14.94 7.47
C LYS A 90 11.17 14.58 8.88
N VAL A 91 12.07 13.91 9.62
CA VAL A 91 12.00 13.86 11.08
C VAL A 91 12.04 15.29 11.60
#